data_AF-A0A509L5H8-F1
#
_entry.id   AF-A0A509L5H8-F1
#
_cell.length_a   1.000
_cell.length_b   1.000
_cell.length_c   1.000
_cell.angle_alpha   90.00
_cell.angle_beta   90.00
_cell.angle_gamma   90.00
#
_symmetry.space_group_name_H-M   'P 1'
#
loop_
_entity.id
_entity.type
_entity.pdbx_description
1 polymer ?
#
loop_
_entity_poly.entity_id
_entity_poly.type
_entity_poly.pdbx_seq_one_letter_code
_entity_poly.pdbx_strand_id
1 'polypeptide(L)'
;EPRNEACLWCHAKPGWKKRGANFRARTDVHLSAGLKCVDCHVAGMSADNDLIRGKEVHQFGKGDDPGGHVRDDLDNTMRTCTDCHNNGILGAPLAKHAWLPPLHLEKIACQTCHIPERTVKSAYFVASDVFNPGAKIPTKGKHLWTFYDPNMNYWNHYGDLEMMGYDDKPTFSFKPELVKYKNMIYPANRVHTAWPAIQTNGEPGLMQPRMGDIYKMWIAHFKNPASYAALSRIVDDNNDQVIEVNSPEEIDALIASVTEKLMEINYPLEGKHVVWVMNNRVYQSGNEYTELPMEPWEASPYGNVHTYNHDIFPAKSALGKNGCTDCHSYNADFFMAPVVKYPFDGNGVTVTAPQYASLGISAVQAKTGIIRESYLKPVLYILLLLSLVFILIAVIRHFLTDLLPSSWLNALCLLSLAGVVFMLAWILPDEQLSSYMLPARSWLDANHFGMGVLILLGTLATLLVSIRHSPGEGRSIMGKPYTLKLFLLIILVLTGVSGLLMLVGGNWIFYTLFDLELILAIASSIMMLAHFYFHPGKTELSEMP
;
A
#
# COMPACT_ATOMS: atom_id res chain seq x y z
N GLU A 1 22.13 10.08 29.77
CA GLU A 1 21.13 9.42 28.89
C GLU A 1 21.50 7.96 28.70
N PRO A 2 20.54 7.03 28.75
CA PRO A 2 20.78 5.61 28.46
C PRO A 2 21.37 5.40 27.06
N ARG A 3 22.24 4.39 26.91
CA ARG A 3 22.73 3.93 25.60
C ARG A 3 21.73 2.93 25.01
N ASN A 4 21.77 2.74 23.69
CA ASN A 4 20.86 1.82 23.00
C ASN A 4 21.01 0.38 23.49
N GLU A 5 22.21 -0.04 23.87
CA GLU A 5 22.48 -1.40 24.35
C GLU A 5 21.70 -1.73 25.62
N ALA A 6 21.43 -0.74 26.47
CA ALA A 6 20.62 -0.92 27.68
C ALA A 6 19.17 -1.29 27.33
N CYS A 7 18.61 -0.69 26.29
CA CYS A 7 17.26 -0.99 25.80
C CYS A 7 17.25 -2.32 25.05
N LEU A 8 18.23 -2.50 24.15
CA LEU A 8 18.31 -3.65 23.26
C LEU A 8 18.60 -4.95 24.00
N TRP A 9 19.16 -4.91 25.22
CA TRP A 9 19.30 -6.09 26.07
C TRP A 9 17.99 -6.88 26.21
N CYS A 10 16.86 -6.17 26.33
CA CYS A 10 15.54 -6.78 26.42
C CYS A 10 14.73 -6.64 25.13
N HIS A 11 14.86 -5.54 24.38
CA HIS A 11 14.02 -5.27 23.21
C HIS A 11 14.50 -5.95 21.93
N ALA A 12 15.81 -6.25 21.79
CA ALA A 12 16.33 -6.85 20.58
C ALA A 12 15.66 -8.20 20.32
N LYS A 13 15.76 -9.14 21.26
CA LYS A 13 15.25 -10.51 21.08
C LYS A 13 13.77 -10.55 20.72
N PRO A 14 12.82 -9.96 21.50
CA PRO A 14 11.41 -9.93 21.11
C PRO A 14 11.15 -9.18 19.79
N GLY A 15 11.90 -8.12 19.51
CA GLY A 15 11.76 -7.32 18.29
C GLY A 15 12.04 -8.14 17.04
N TRP A 16 13.20 -8.78 16.95
CA TRP A 16 13.54 -9.59 15.77
C TRP A 16 12.84 -10.96 15.76
N LYS A 17 12.57 -11.52 16.95
CA LYS A 17 11.86 -12.79 17.10
C LYS A 17 10.42 -12.71 16.58
N LYS A 18 9.67 -11.68 16.99
CA LYS A 18 8.23 -11.63 16.75
C LYS A 18 7.84 -10.60 15.71
N ARG A 19 8.47 -9.42 15.77
CA ARG A 19 8.03 -8.21 15.09
C ARG A 19 8.89 -7.85 13.87
N GLY A 20 9.87 -8.68 13.52
CA GLY A 20 10.79 -8.40 12.41
C GLY A 20 11.60 -7.11 12.56
N ALA A 21 11.82 -6.60 13.78
CA ALA A 21 12.60 -5.38 14.03
C ALA A 21 14.11 -5.70 14.10
N ASN A 22 14.92 -5.03 13.27
CA ASN A 22 16.35 -5.31 13.20
C ASN A 22 17.16 -4.46 14.19
N PHE A 23 16.79 -3.19 14.40
CA PHE A 23 17.51 -2.22 15.26
C PHE A 23 19.01 -2.10 14.92
N ARG A 24 19.34 -1.96 13.64
CA ARG A 24 20.73 -1.80 13.18
C ARG A 24 20.89 -0.52 12.36
N ALA A 25 22.05 0.13 12.51
CA ALA A 25 22.45 1.26 11.68
C ALA A 25 22.42 0.98 10.17
N ARG A 26 22.63 -0.29 9.75
CA ARG A 26 22.54 -0.68 8.34
C ARG A 26 21.13 -0.56 7.78
N THR A 27 20.09 -0.73 8.60
CA THR A 27 18.68 -0.81 8.16
C THR A 27 17.82 0.31 8.71
N ASP A 28 18.38 1.21 9.53
CA ASP A 28 17.67 2.34 10.12
C ASP A 28 18.53 3.60 10.00
N VAL A 29 18.01 4.60 9.27
CA VAL A 29 18.71 5.87 9.02
C VAL A 29 18.97 6.66 10.30
N HIS A 30 18.12 6.53 11.31
CA HIS A 30 18.27 7.24 12.58
C HIS A 30 19.39 6.62 13.41
N LEU A 31 19.43 5.29 13.50
CA LEU A 31 20.55 4.60 14.16
C LEU A 31 21.88 4.83 13.43
N SER A 32 21.85 4.91 12.09
CA SER A 32 23.02 5.27 11.27
C SER A 32 23.52 6.69 11.56
N ALA A 33 22.59 7.63 11.77
CA ALA A 33 22.89 9.00 12.17
C ALA A 33 23.29 9.14 13.66
N GLY A 34 23.29 8.05 14.43
CA GLY A 34 23.70 8.04 15.84
C GLY A 34 22.60 8.37 16.85
N LEU A 35 21.32 8.38 16.43
CA LEU A 35 20.21 8.59 17.36
C LEU A 35 20.10 7.42 18.36
N LYS A 36 19.72 7.77 19.58
CA LYS A 36 19.45 6.85 20.67
C LYS A 36 17.96 6.54 20.76
N CYS A 37 17.60 5.40 21.36
CA CYS A 37 16.21 5.03 21.60
C CYS A 37 15.45 6.13 22.36
N VAL A 38 16.12 6.75 23.34
CA VAL A 38 15.57 7.83 24.18
C VAL A 38 15.44 9.19 23.48
N ASP A 39 15.98 9.33 22.27
CA ASP A 39 15.78 10.55 21.46
C ASP A 39 14.37 10.59 20.87
N CYS A 40 13.75 9.43 20.63
CA CYS A 40 12.32 9.33 20.29
C CYS A 40 11.49 8.99 21.53
N HIS A 41 11.87 7.94 22.26
CA HIS A 41 11.25 7.52 23.53
C HIS A 41 11.75 8.39 24.69
N VAL A 42 11.41 9.68 24.65
CA VAL A 42 11.87 10.69 25.63
C VAL A 42 11.62 10.27 27.06
N ALA A 43 12.55 10.63 27.96
CA ALA A 43 12.48 10.22 29.35
C ALA A 43 13.13 11.26 30.27
N GLY A 44 12.68 11.29 31.52
CA GLY A 44 13.21 12.19 32.53
C GLY A 44 13.09 13.66 32.13
N MET A 45 14.14 14.46 32.37
CA MET A 45 14.09 15.91 32.12
C MET A 45 14.04 16.31 30.64
N SER A 46 14.24 15.38 29.70
CA SER A 46 14.17 15.68 28.25
C SER A 46 12.77 15.52 27.65
N ALA A 47 11.81 15.02 28.43
CA ALA A 47 10.43 14.89 28.02
C ALA A 47 9.63 16.17 28.29
N ASP A 48 8.79 16.57 27.35
CA ASP A 48 7.88 17.71 27.51
C ASP A 48 6.57 17.30 28.21
N ASN A 49 6.23 16.02 28.19
CA ASN A 49 5.01 15.48 28.80
C ASN A 49 5.14 15.36 30.33
N ASP A 50 4.17 15.92 31.07
CA ASP A 50 4.17 15.95 32.54
C ASP A 50 4.15 14.58 33.22
N LEU A 51 3.61 13.54 32.56
CA LEU A 51 3.61 12.17 33.09
C LEU A 51 5.00 11.51 33.05
N ILE A 52 5.93 12.10 32.30
CA ILE A 52 7.27 11.56 32.03
C ILE A 52 8.35 12.50 32.56
N ARG A 53 8.08 13.80 32.58
CA ARG A 53 9.04 14.83 32.94
C ARG A 53 9.40 14.77 34.42
N GLY A 54 10.65 14.46 34.72
CA GLY A 54 11.22 14.56 36.07
C GLY A 54 12.41 13.64 36.29
N LYS A 55 13.34 14.05 37.16
CA LYS A 55 14.55 13.23 37.45
C LYS A 55 14.22 11.87 38.07
N GLU A 56 13.15 11.81 38.86
CA GLU A 56 12.71 10.60 39.57
C GLU A 56 11.58 9.85 38.83
N VAL A 57 11.15 10.38 37.67
CA VAL A 57 10.08 9.82 36.86
C VAL A 57 10.67 8.82 35.85
N HIS A 58 10.38 7.54 36.06
CA HIS A 58 10.95 6.42 35.29
C HIS A 58 10.03 5.96 34.14
N GLN A 59 9.27 6.89 33.57
CA GLN A 59 8.45 6.63 32.38
C GLN A 59 9.24 6.96 31.11
N PHE A 60 8.87 6.32 30.01
CA PHE A 60 9.41 6.60 28.68
C PHE A 60 8.26 6.97 27.76
N GLY A 61 8.52 7.89 26.83
CA GLY A 61 7.58 8.25 25.79
C GLY A 61 7.14 7.01 25.04
N LYS A 62 5.83 6.79 24.94
CA LYS A 62 5.24 5.63 24.27
C LYS A 62 4.55 6.07 22.99
N GLY A 63 4.72 5.26 21.94
CA GLY A 63 3.99 5.39 20.69
C GLY A 63 2.66 4.66 20.75
N ASP A 64 1.75 5.05 19.87
CA ASP A 64 0.40 4.48 19.77
C ASP A 64 0.42 3.29 18.80
N ASP A 65 0.36 2.07 19.33
CA ASP A 65 0.36 0.81 18.57
C ASP A 65 -0.95 0.05 18.85
N PRO A 66 -1.65 -0.48 17.82
CA PRO A 66 -2.98 -1.05 17.99
C PRO A 66 -3.07 -2.17 19.03
N GLY A 67 -2.05 -3.03 19.12
CA GLY A 67 -2.02 -4.13 20.10
C GLY A 67 -1.20 -3.84 21.36
N GLY A 68 -0.92 -2.57 21.65
CA GLY A 68 -0.08 -2.12 22.77
C GLY A 68 -0.84 -1.50 23.93
N HIS A 69 -1.68 -2.26 24.64
CA HIS A 69 -2.59 -1.74 25.70
C HIS A 69 -1.97 -1.48 27.09
N VAL A 70 -0.64 -1.49 27.20
CA VAL A 70 0.03 -1.24 28.48
C VAL A 70 0.27 0.25 28.61
N ARG A 71 -0.33 0.89 29.63
CA ARG A 71 -0.18 2.34 29.92
C ARG A 71 -0.61 3.21 28.73
N ASP A 72 -1.87 3.09 28.34
CA ASP A 72 -2.46 3.85 27.24
C ASP A 72 -2.52 5.36 27.54
N ASP A 73 -2.44 5.74 28.83
CA ASP A 73 -2.24 7.12 29.27
C ASP A 73 -0.90 7.74 28.79
N LEU A 74 0.06 6.90 28.36
CA LEU A 74 1.31 7.32 27.75
C LEU A 74 1.30 7.26 26.22
N ASP A 75 0.20 6.89 25.56
CA ASP A 75 0.16 6.88 24.10
C ASP A 75 0.41 8.28 23.53
N ASN A 76 1.11 8.32 22.40
CA ASN A 76 1.49 9.56 21.70
C ASN A 76 2.33 10.54 22.55
N THR A 77 3.06 10.03 23.54
CA THR A 77 3.98 10.84 24.37
C THR A 77 5.44 10.75 23.92
N MET A 78 5.76 9.84 22.99
CA MET A 78 7.06 9.83 22.31
C MET A 78 7.16 10.96 21.29
N ARG A 79 8.38 11.39 20.96
CA ARG A 79 8.59 12.29 19.82
C ARG A 79 8.21 11.58 18.53
N THR A 80 7.44 12.28 17.71
CA THR A 80 6.98 11.89 16.39
C THR A 80 7.98 12.30 15.31
N CYS A 81 7.78 11.81 14.08
CA CYS A 81 8.59 12.21 12.93
C CYS A 81 8.56 13.73 12.71
N THR A 82 7.39 14.36 12.89
CA THR A 82 7.18 15.78 12.63
C THR A 82 7.86 16.69 13.64
N ASP A 83 8.07 16.24 14.87
CA ASP A 83 8.74 17.04 15.89
C ASP A 83 10.16 17.41 15.43
N CYS A 84 10.87 16.45 14.83
CA CYS A 84 12.21 16.67 14.29
C CYS A 84 12.21 17.19 12.86
N HIS A 85 11.43 16.58 11.96
CA HIS A 85 11.51 16.87 10.53
C HIS A 85 10.83 18.18 10.09
N ASN A 86 10.05 18.84 10.96
CA ASN A 86 9.53 20.19 10.67
C ASN A 86 10.46 21.30 11.18
N ASN A 87 11.28 21.00 12.21
CA ASN A 87 12.05 22.01 12.93
C ASN A 87 13.58 21.83 12.81
N GLY A 88 14.04 20.72 12.25
CA GLY A 88 15.46 20.39 12.13
C GLY A 88 16.12 19.99 13.45
N ILE A 89 15.34 19.52 14.43
CA ILE A 89 15.86 19.06 15.74
C ILE A 89 16.82 17.89 15.51
N LEU A 90 17.92 17.86 16.29
CA LEU A 90 18.99 16.85 16.19
C LEU A 90 19.63 16.76 14.78
N GLY A 91 19.55 17.83 13.97
CA GLY A 91 20.09 17.85 12.62
C GLY A 91 19.21 17.12 11.59
N ALA A 92 17.95 16.84 11.91
CA ALA A 92 17.03 16.17 11.01
C ALA A 92 16.81 17.00 9.71
N PRO A 93 16.77 16.35 8.54
CA PRO A 93 16.44 17.04 7.29
C PRO A 93 14.99 17.51 7.29
N LEU A 94 14.72 18.69 6.74
CA LEU A 94 13.36 19.24 6.66
C LEU A 94 12.51 18.49 5.63
N ALA A 95 11.35 18.00 6.06
CA ALA A 95 10.41 17.20 5.26
C ALA A 95 9.55 18.09 4.33
N LYS A 96 10.09 18.46 3.15
CA LYS A 96 9.39 19.37 2.22
C LYS A 96 8.24 18.74 1.43
N HIS A 97 8.38 17.48 1.00
CA HIS A 97 7.38 16.74 0.20
C HIS A 97 6.73 17.54 -0.96
N ALA A 98 7.48 18.43 -1.62
CA ALA A 98 6.92 19.48 -2.48
C ALA A 98 6.06 19.00 -3.67
N TRP A 99 6.22 17.76 -4.13
CA TRP A 99 5.48 17.19 -5.24
C TRP A 99 4.30 16.29 -4.80
N LEU A 100 4.20 15.97 -3.50
CA LEU A 100 3.20 15.04 -2.97
C LEU A 100 1.95 15.83 -2.52
N PRO A 101 0.73 15.45 -2.96
CA PRO A 101 -0.48 16.12 -2.51
C PRO A 101 -0.66 16.04 -0.97
N PRO A 102 -1.04 17.14 -0.28
CA PRO A 102 -1.14 17.18 1.19
C PRO A 102 -1.99 16.07 1.81
N LEU A 103 -3.05 15.65 1.11
CA LEU A 103 -3.93 14.55 1.54
C LEU A 103 -3.16 13.26 1.88
N HIS A 104 -2.02 13.00 1.24
CA HIS A 104 -1.19 11.84 1.58
C HIS A 104 -0.64 11.95 3.00
N LEU A 105 -0.12 13.11 3.38
CA LEU A 105 0.43 13.33 4.73
C LEU A 105 -0.68 13.36 5.81
N GLU A 106 -1.93 13.62 5.42
CA GLU A 106 -3.11 13.59 6.30
C GLU A 106 -3.71 12.18 6.49
N LYS A 107 -3.36 11.22 5.62
CA LYS A 107 -3.98 9.88 5.58
C LYS A 107 -2.99 8.73 5.59
N ILE A 108 -1.70 9.00 5.41
CA ILE A 108 -0.64 8.00 5.30
C ILE A 108 0.47 8.38 6.28
N ALA A 109 0.77 7.48 7.21
CA ALA A 109 1.84 7.69 8.17
C ALA A 109 3.20 7.74 7.46
N CYS A 110 4.15 8.51 7.99
CA CYS A 110 5.49 8.65 7.41
C CYS A 110 6.16 7.27 7.20
N GLN A 111 5.96 6.37 8.17
CA GLN A 111 6.45 4.99 8.17
C GLN A 111 6.00 4.22 6.94
N THR A 112 4.80 4.45 6.41
CA THR A 112 4.27 3.73 5.24
C THR A 112 5.15 3.94 4.01
N CYS A 113 5.62 5.17 3.79
CA CYS A 113 6.52 5.46 2.67
C CYS A 113 7.98 5.14 3.03
N HIS A 114 8.38 5.36 4.29
CA HIS A 114 9.75 5.23 4.75
C HIS A 114 10.12 3.83 5.27
N ILE A 115 9.21 2.86 5.24
CA ILE A 115 9.47 1.43 5.47
C ILE A 115 8.90 0.66 4.27
N PRO A 116 9.46 0.84 3.06
CA PRO A 116 8.96 0.17 1.86
C PRO A 116 9.13 -1.36 1.91
N GLU A 117 10.10 -1.81 2.70
CA GLU A 117 10.43 -3.22 2.90
C GLU A 117 10.94 -3.45 4.32
N ARG A 118 10.86 -4.70 4.78
CA ARG A 118 11.48 -5.23 6.00
C ARG A 118 12.65 -6.10 5.61
N THR A 119 13.59 -6.31 6.52
CA THR A 119 14.81 -7.12 6.26
C THR A 119 14.96 -8.33 7.18
N VAL A 120 14.01 -8.51 8.11
CA VAL A 120 13.99 -9.58 9.10
C VAL A 120 12.56 -10.10 9.22
N LYS A 121 12.37 -11.43 9.20
CA LYS A 121 11.06 -12.10 9.31
C LYS A 121 10.27 -11.60 10.52
N SER A 122 8.96 -11.41 10.36
CA SER A 122 8.01 -11.36 11.46
C SER A 122 7.25 -12.68 11.55
N ALA A 123 6.77 -13.03 12.76
CA ALA A 123 5.82 -14.11 12.90
C ALA A 123 4.49 -13.63 12.32
N TYR A 124 4.07 -14.22 11.20
CA TYR A 124 2.93 -13.72 10.43
C TYR A 124 1.67 -14.55 10.71
N PHE A 125 1.80 -15.88 10.69
CA PHE A 125 0.78 -16.81 11.19
C PHE A 125 1.34 -17.71 12.29
N VAL A 126 0.57 -17.86 13.37
CA VAL A 126 0.93 -18.65 14.55
C VAL A 126 -0.16 -19.68 14.83
N ALA A 127 0.15 -20.94 14.58
CA ALA A 127 -0.71 -22.09 14.80
C ALA A 127 -0.32 -22.84 16.09
N SER A 128 -1.30 -23.25 16.89
CA SER A 128 -1.08 -24.06 18.10
C SER A 128 -2.04 -25.25 18.23
N ASP A 129 -2.69 -25.59 17.12
CA ASP A 129 -3.52 -26.75 16.87
C ASP A 129 -2.71 -27.98 16.46
N VAL A 130 -1.63 -27.79 15.70
CA VAL A 130 -0.79 -28.87 15.17
C VAL A 130 0.56 -28.98 15.87
N PHE A 131 1.21 -30.13 15.71
CA PHE A 131 2.56 -30.37 16.23
C PHE A 131 3.62 -29.84 15.25
N ASN A 132 4.48 -28.95 15.72
CA ASN A 132 5.62 -28.41 14.98
C ASN A 132 6.74 -29.48 14.88
N PRO A 133 7.09 -29.96 13.67
CA PRO A 133 8.10 -31.00 13.49
C PRO A 133 9.54 -30.47 13.49
N GLY A 134 9.74 -29.16 13.70
CA GLY A 134 11.03 -28.49 13.63
C GLY A 134 12.12 -29.12 14.49
N ALA A 135 13.31 -29.22 13.91
CA ALA A 135 14.50 -29.65 14.64
C ALA A 135 14.99 -28.55 15.61
N LYS A 136 15.66 -28.97 16.69
CA LYS A 136 16.31 -28.10 17.68
C LYS A 136 15.37 -27.12 18.41
N ILE A 137 14.10 -27.49 18.56
CA ILE A 137 13.17 -26.77 19.41
C ILE A 137 13.55 -27.02 20.89
N PRO A 138 13.88 -25.99 21.69
CA PRO A 138 14.61 -26.16 22.95
C PRO A 138 13.77 -26.73 24.11
N THR A 139 12.44 -26.72 24.01
CA THR A 139 11.56 -27.22 25.07
C THR A 139 10.37 -27.95 24.47
N LYS A 140 9.98 -29.08 25.07
CA LYS A 140 8.85 -29.92 24.63
C LYS A 140 7.59 -29.11 24.28
N GLY A 141 7.14 -28.23 25.18
CA GLY A 141 5.92 -27.42 24.96
C GLY A 141 6.00 -26.41 23.81
N LYS A 142 7.19 -26.07 23.30
CA LYS A 142 7.34 -25.18 22.14
C LYS A 142 7.00 -25.85 20.81
N HIS A 143 6.91 -27.18 20.78
CA HIS A 143 6.40 -27.90 19.61
C HIS A 143 4.91 -27.65 19.35
N LEU A 144 4.19 -26.99 20.26
CA LEU A 144 2.79 -26.60 20.02
C LEU A 144 2.64 -25.19 19.45
N TRP A 145 3.70 -24.66 18.85
CA TRP A 145 3.62 -23.39 18.16
C TRP A 145 4.31 -23.58 16.81
N THR A 146 3.51 -23.68 15.78
CA THR A 146 3.93 -23.67 14.38
C THR A 146 3.86 -22.23 13.88
N PHE A 147 4.90 -21.81 13.16
CA PHE A 147 5.02 -20.44 12.68
C PHE A 147 5.14 -20.44 11.17
N TYR A 148 4.54 -19.45 10.56
CA TYR A 148 4.72 -19.16 9.14
C TYR A 148 5.25 -17.74 8.97
N ASP A 149 6.10 -17.58 7.97
CA ASP A 149 6.69 -16.28 7.63
C ASP A 149 5.71 -15.42 6.80
N PRO A 150 6.06 -14.16 6.49
CA PRO A 150 5.18 -13.27 5.73
C PRO A 150 4.79 -13.75 4.32
N ASN A 151 5.48 -14.76 3.78
CA ASN A 151 5.14 -15.39 2.51
C ASN A 151 4.31 -16.66 2.72
N MET A 152 3.81 -16.91 3.93
CA MET A 152 3.06 -18.10 4.34
C MET A 152 3.82 -19.41 4.15
N ASN A 153 5.17 -19.40 4.24
CA ASN A 153 5.94 -20.63 4.29
C ASN A 153 6.18 -21.05 5.75
N TYR A 154 6.12 -22.35 6.03
CA TYR A 154 6.54 -22.87 7.32
C TYR A 154 7.92 -22.35 7.72
N TRP A 155 8.01 -21.90 8.96
CA TRP A 155 9.22 -21.37 9.58
C TRP A 155 9.51 -22.14 10.86
N ASN A 156 10.67 -22.83 10.90
CA ASN A 156 11.21 -23.41 12.14
C ASN A 156 11.75 -22.31 13.08
N HIS A 157 10.85 -21.42 13.47
CA HIS A 157 11.12 -20.21 14.23
C HIS A 157 11.91 -20.48 15.51
N TYR A 158 11.51 -21.49 16.28
CA TYR A 158 12.18 -21.82 17.52
C TYR A 158 13.54 -22.49 17.32
N GLY A 159 13.71 -23.29 16.28
CA GLY A 159 15.02 -23.82 15.90
C GLY A 159 15.98 -22.70 15.52
N ASP A 160 15.54 -21.74 14.70
CA ASP A 160 16.35 -20.59 14.30
C ASP A 160 16.77 -19.75 15.51
N LEU A 161 15.86 -19.46 16.45
CA LEU A 161 16.21 -18.71 17.66
C LEU A 161 17.18 -19.42 18.61
N GLU A 162 17.19 -20.73 18.59
CA GLU A 162 18.11 -21.53 19.40
C GLU A 162 19.49 -21.59 18.75
N MET A 163 19.53 -21.65 17.41
CA MET A 163 20.76 -21.74 16.63
C MET A 163 21.40 -20.38 16.34
N MET A 164 20.62 -19.30 16.33
CA MET A 164 21.05 -17.98 15.83
C MET A 164 20.91 -16.90 16.91
N GLY A 165 21.96 -16.09 17.04
CA GLY A 165 21.96 -14.91 17.90
C GLY A 165 21.28 -13.70 17.26
N TYR A 166 21.15 -12.62 18.04
CA TYR A 166 20.66 -11.35 17.50
C TYR A 166 21.57 -10.75 16.42
N ASP A 167 22.87 -11.03 16.47
CA ASP A 167 23.84 -10.64 15.44
C ASP A 167 23.74 -11.53 14.18
N ASP A 168 23.37 -12.81 14.34
CA ASP A 168 23.39 -13.84 13.27
C ASP A 168 22.02 -14.11 12.64
N LYS A 169 21.01 -13.27 12.95
CA LYS A 169 19.66 -13.46 12.44
C LYS A 169 19.62 -13.41 10.90
N PRO A 170 18.81 -14.27 10.27
CA PRO A 170 18.80 -14.40 8.81
C PRO A 170 18.16 -13.17 8.18
N THR A 171 18.68 -12.77 7.02
CA THR A 171 18.07 -11.71 6.21
C THR A 171 16.85 -12.30 5.48
N PHE A 172 15.74 -11.59 5.54
CA PHE A 172 14.54 -11.94 4.81
C PHE A 172 13.82 -10.66 4.41
N SER A 173 13.80 -10.38 3.10
CA SER A 173 13.10 -9.21 2.59
C SER A 173 11.64 -9.53 2.34
N PHE A 174 10.76 -8.66 2.84
CA PHE A 174 9.33 -8.69 2.50
C PHE A 174 8.76 -7.28 2.58
N LYS A 175 7.64 -7.06 1.88
CA LYS A 175 6.93 -5.79 1.92
C LYS A 175 5.89 -5.84 3.04
N PRO A 176 5.84 -4.84 3.94
CA PRO A 176 4.79 -4.75 4.93
C PRO A 176 3.40 -4.74 4.30
N GLU A 177 2.46 -5.38 4.97
CA GLU A 177 1.05 -5.07 4.75
C GLU A 177 0.72 -3.69 5.29
N LEU A 178 -0.33 -3.10 4.74
CA LEU A 178 -0.86 -1.82 5.20
C LEU A 178 -2.17 -2.00 5.95
N VAL A 179 -2.36 -1.22 7.01
CA VAL A 179 -3.59 -1.22 7.81
C VAL A 179 -4.08 0.20 8.00
N LYS A 180 -5.40 0.38 8.07
CA LYS A 180 -6.00 1.66 8.45
C LYS A 180 -6.25 1.68 9.95
N TYR A 181 -5.51 2.51 10.68
CA TYR A 181 -5.64 2.70 12.13
C TYR A 181 -5.79 4.18 12.45
N LYS A 182 -6.82 4.55 13.24
CA LYS A 182 -7.11 5.94 13.62
C LYS A 182 -7.06 6.93 12.43
N ASN A 183 -7.73 6.56 11.32
CA ASN A 183 -7.80 7.32 10.05
C ASN A 183 -6.49 7.50 9.27
N MET A 184 -5.42 6.83 9.65
CA MET A 184 -4.13 6.83 8.97
C MET A 184 -3.79 5.43 8.45
N ILE A 185 -3.06 5.35 7.35
CA ILE A 185 -2.51 4.10 6.80
C ILE A 185 -1.12 3.90 7.38
N TYR A 186 -0.90 2.77 8.04
CA TYR A 186 0.38 2.35 8.62
C TYR A 186 0.87 1.04 7.98
N PRO A 187 2.19 0.83 7.88
CA PRO A 187 2.73 -0.50 7.62
C PRO A 187 2.64 -1.31 8.92
N ALA A 188 2.12 -2.53 8.87
CA ALA A 188 1.93 -3.34 10.07
C ALA A 188 2.09 -4.84 9.83
N ASN A 189 2.32 -5.58 10.92
CA ASN A 189 2.16 -7.02 11.03
C ASN A 189 0.84 -7.30 11.74
N ARG A 190 -0.11 -7.94 11.06
CA ARG A 190 -1.33 -8.44 11.70
C ARG A 190 -1.17 -9.94 11.90
N VAL A 191 -1.04 -10.38 13.14
CA VAL A 191 -0.77 -11.79 13.43
C VAL A 191 -2.03 -12.60 13.21
N HIS A 192 -1.98 -13.54 12.27
CA HIS A 192 -3.00 -14.58 12.11
C HIS A 192 -2.80 -15.68 13.16
N THR A 193 -3.88 -16.32 13.60
CA THR A 193 -3.81 -17.34 14.66
C THR A 193 -4.74 -18.51 14.41
N ALA A 194 -4.28 -19.73 14.71
CA ALA A 194 -5.12 -20.93 14.74
C ALA A 194 -4.86 -21.75 16.00
N TRP A 195 -5.91 -22.17 16.71
CA TRP A 195 -5.77 -22.84 18.01
C TRP A 195 -7.06 -23.54 18.48
N PRO A 196 -6.96 -24.65 19.23
CA PRO A 196 -8.11 -25.25 19.89
C PRO A 196 -8.50 -24.45 21.12
N ALA A 197 -9.79 -24.22 21.33
CA ALA A 197 -10.31 -23.47 22.46
C ALA A 197 -11.42 -24.22 23.20
N ILE A 198 -11.75 -23.74 24.40
CA ILE A 198 -12.87 -24.20 25.20
C ILE A 198 -13.83 -23.01 25.35
N GLN A 199 -15.01 -23.14 24.75
CA GLN A 199 -16.09 -22.19 24.87
C GLN A 199 -16.99 -22.59 26.04
N THR A 200 -17.44 -21.62 26.83
CA THR A 200 -18.36 -21.82 27.95
C THR A 200 -19.70 -21.18 27.63
N ASN A 201 -20.80 -21.91 27.83
CA ASN A 201 -22.14 -21.43 27.49
C ASN A 201 -22.47 -20.13 28.22
N GLY A 202 -22.82 -19.08 27.46
CA GLY A 202 -23.25 -17.80 28.00
C GLY A 202 -22.13 -16.90 28.54
N GLU A 203 -20.86 -17.35 28.53
CA GLU A 203 -19.72 -16.55 28.97
C GLU A 203 -18.99 -15.94 27.78
N PRO A 204 -18.58 -14.66 27.85
CA PRO A 204 -17.76 -14.06 26.82
C PRO A 204 -16.33 -14.62 26.87
N GLY A 205 -15.73 -14.77 25.69
CA GLY A 205 -14.33 -15.19 25.54
C GLY A 205 -14.14 -16.70 25.36
N LEU A 206 -12.90 -17.07 25.06
CA LEU A 206 -12.50 -18.44 24.78
C LEU A 206 -11.31 -18.83 25.67
N MET A 207 -11.41 -19.97 26.34
CA MET A 207 -10.31 -20.48 27.16
C MET A 207 -9.37 -21.35 26.35
N GLN A 208 -8.06 -21.23 26.58
CA GLN A 208 -7.08 -22.11 25.96
C GLN A 208 -6.93 -23.40 26.79
N PRO A 209 -6.99 -24.58 26.17
CA PRO A 209 -6.56 -25.82 26.80
C PRO A 209 -5.12 -25.71 27.30
N ARG A 210 -4.78 -26.44 28.37
CA ARG A 210 -3.40 -26.44 28.86
C ARG A 210 -2.47 -27.02 27.79
N MET A 211 -1.50 -26.22 27.37
CA MET A 211 -0.50 -26.62 26.36
C MET A 211 0.19 -27.94 26.70
N GLY A 212 0.49 -28.18 27.99
CA GLY A 212 1.10 -29.44 28.41
C GLY A 212 0.25 -30.68 28.10
N ASP A 213 -1.08 -30.56 28.07
CA ASP A 213 -1.99 -31.67 27.84
C ASP A 213 -2.20 -31.92 26.34
N ILE A 214 -2.30 -30.85 25.54
CA ILE A 214 -2.32 -30.94 24.07
C ILE A 214 -1.01 -31.55 23.54
N TYR A 215 0.13 -31.21 24.15
CA TYR A 215 1.42 -31.81 23.77
C TYR A 215 1.43 -33.31 24.04
N LYS A 216 0.94 -33.73 25.21
CA LYS A 216 0.85 -35.16 25.55
C LYS A 216 -0.10 -35.92 24.63
N MET A 217 -1.19 -35.29 24.19
CA MET A 217 -2.13 -35.86 23.22
C MET A 217 -1.41 -36.20 21.91
N TRP A 218 -0.74 -35.23 21.29
CA TRP A 218 0.04 -35.44 20.07
C TRP A 218 1.15 -36.49 20.25
N ILE A 219 1.90 -36.45 21.35
CA ILE A 219 2.95 -37.44 21.61
C ILE A 219 2.39 -38.85 21.82
N ALA A 220 1.22 -38.99 22.46
CA ALA A 220 0.58 -40.30 22.63
C ALA A 220 0.17 -40.87 21.27
N HIS A 221 -0.41 -40.03 20.41
CA HIS A 221 -0.78 -40.38 19.04
C HIS A 221 0.43 -40.83 18.20
N PHE A 222 1.52 -40.06 18.20
CA PHE A 222 2.72 -40.45 17.44
C PHE A 222 3.39 -41.73 17.94
N LYS A 223 3.25 -42.06 19.23
CA LYS A 223 3.76 -43.33 19.79
C LYS A 223 2.85 -44.51 19.45
N ASN A 224 1.54 -44.28 19.40
CA ASN A 224 0.54 -45.28 19.09
C ASN A 224 -0.64 -44.60 18.36
N PRO A 225 -0.75 -44.73 17.02
CA PRO A 225 -1.82 -44.08 16.25
C PRO A 225 -3.24 -44.48 16.65
N ALA A 226 -3.42 -45.56 17.43
CA ALA A 226 -4.71 -45.91 18.01
C ALA A 226 -5.14 -44.97 19.16
N SER A 227 -4.19 -44.31 19.83
CA SER A 227 -4.45 -43.26 20.81
C SER A 227 -4.79 -41.96 20.08
N TYR A 228 -5.96 -41.38 20.35
CA TYR A 228 -6.51 -40.24 19.59
C TYR A 228 -6.51 -40.50 18.08
N ALA A 229 -7.07 -41.63 17.65
CA ALA A 229 -7.00 -42.10 16.26
C ALA A 229 -7.54 -41.12 15.21
N ALA A 230 -8.41 -40.18 15.62
CA ALA A 230 -8.91 -39.14 14.74
C ALA A 230 -7.81 -38.23 14.20
N LEU A 231 -6.72 -38.00 14.96
CA LEU A 231 -5.60 -37.15 14.52
C LEU A 231 -4.91 -37.66 13.25
N SER A 232 -5.03 -38.96 12.90
CA SER A 232 -4.51 -39.49 11.63
C SER A 232 -5.17 -38.89 10.38
N ARG A 233 -6.30 -38.20 10.54
CA ARG A 233 -6.97 -37.49 9.43
C ARG A 233 -6.29 -36.17 9.11
N ILE A 234 -5.53 -35.61 10.05
CA ILE A 234 -4.84 -34.33 9.92
C ILE A 234 -3.55 -34.57 9.17
N VAL A 235 -3.47 -34.04 7.95
CA VAL A 235 -2.36 -34.29 7.02
C VAL A 235 -1.71 -32.98 6.59
N ASP A 236 -0.63 -33.12 5.84
CA ASP A 236 0.05 -32.01 5.15
C ASP A 236 -0.58 -31.91 3.76
N ASP A 237 -1.53 -30.99 3.59
CA ASP A 237 -2.30 -30.77 2.36
C ASP A 237 -1.53 -29.90 1.35
N ASN A 238 -0.66 -29.01 1.85
CA ASN A 238 0.13 -28.09 1.01
C ASN A 238 1.55 -28.61 0.68
N ASN A 239 1.93 -29.78 1.21
CA ASN A 239 3.24 -30.43 1.07
C ASN A 239 4.43 -29.60 1.59
N ASP A 240 4.25 -28.79 2.64
CA ASP A 240 5.32 -28.00 3.26
C ASP A 240 6.08 -28.75 4.39
N GLN A 241 5.75 -30.03 4.58
CA GLN A 241 6.25 -30.94 5.61
C GLN A 241 5.69 -30.70 7.01
N VAL A 242 4.65 -29.87 7.13
CA VAL A 242 3.91 -29.66 8.37
C VAL A 242 2.44 -30.00 8.12
N ILE A 243 1.81 -30.65 9.09
CA ILE A 243 0.37 -30.90 9.02
C ILE A 243 -0.39 -29.61 9.34
N GLU A 244 -1.56 -29.42 8.74
CA GLU A 244 -2.47 -28.31 9.05
C GLU A 244 -3.86 -28.81 9.40
N VAL A 245 -4.64 -27.98 10.09
CA VAL A 245 -6.08 -28.21 10.26
C VAL A 245 -6.81 -27.24 9.34
N ASN A 246 -7.55 -27.77 8.38
CA ASN A 246 -8.24 -26.94 7.41
C ASN A 246 -9.53 -27.55 6.84
N SER A 247 -9.53 -28.84 6.52
CA SER A 247 -10.74 -29.50 5.99
C SER A 247 -11.77 -29.74 7.11
N PRO A 248 -13.07 -29.86 6.77
CA PRO A 248 -14.10 -30.17 7.77
C PRO A 248 -13.77 -31.41 8.62
N GLU A 249 -13.25 -32.45 7.98
CA GLU A 249 -12.92 -33.72 8.62
C GLU A 249 -11.75 -33.59 9.63
N GLU A 250 -10.78 -32.73 9.34
CA GLU A 250 -9.64 -32.45 10.22
C GLU A 250 -10.02 -31.57 11.40
N ILE A 251 -10.89 -30.59 11.17
CA ILE A 251 -11.44 -29.73 12.23
C ILE A 251 -12.20 -30.62 13.23
N ASP A 252 -13.09 -31.48 12.74
CA ASP A 252 -13.83 -32.43 13.58
C ASP A 252 -12.87 -33.39 14.31
N ALA A 253 -11.80 -33.84 13.63
CA ALA A 253 -10.78 -34.70 14.24
C ALA A 253 -10.03 -34.02 15.38
N LEU A 254 -9.62 -32.76 15.22
CA LEU A 254 -8.95 -32.00 16.27
C LEU A 254 -9.89 -31.77 17.45
N ILE A 255 -11.11 -31.29 17.20
CA ILE A 255 -12.11 -31.03 18.25
C ILE A 255 -12.39 -32.31 19.05
N ALA A 256 -12.59 -33.44 18.38
CA ALA A 256 -12.83 -34.73 19.02
C ALA A 256 -11.64 -35.17 19.88
N SER A 257 -10.41 -35.06 19.36
CA SER A 257 -9.21 -35.50 20.07
C SER A 257 -8.91 -34.65 21.30
N VAL A 258 -9.09 -33.33 21.19
CA VAL A 258 -8.94 -32.41 22.33
C VAL A 258 -10.03 -32.67 23.38
N THR A 259 -11.27 -32.95 22.95
CA THR A 259 -12.37 -33.34 23.85
C THR A 259 -12.04 -34.63 24.60
N GLU A 260 -11.58 -35.67 23.89
CA GLU A 260 -11.12 -36.93 24.48
C GLU A 260 -10.02 -36.67 25.51
N LYS A 261 -9.04 -35.80 25.19
CA LYS A 261 -7.96 -35.46 26.11
C LYS A 261 -8.47 -34.79 27.39
N LEU A 262 -9.42 -33.86 27.26
CA LEU A 262 -10.01 -33.16 28.39
C LEU A 262 -10.82 -34.10 29.28
N MET A 263 -11.56 -35.05 28.70
CA MET A 263 -12.27 -36.09 29.44
C MET A 263 -11.32 -37.00 30.21
N GLU A 264 -10.22 -37.46 29.58
CA GLU A 264 -9.22 -38.32 30.21
C GLU A 264 -8.60 -37.68 31.48
N ILE A 265 -8.36 -36.38 31.44
CA ILE A 265 -7.79 -35.65 32.60
C ILE A 265 -8.86 -35.17 33.59
N ASN A 266 -10.12 -35.61 33.44
CA ASN A 266 -11.27 -35.21 34.25
C ASN A 266 -11.50 -33.68 34.28
N TYR A 267 -11.25 -32.99 33.16
CA TYR A 267 -11.59 -31.58 33.04
C TYR A 267 -13.12 -31.41 33.02
N PRO A 268 -13.69 -30.45 33.79
CA PRO A 268 -15.15 -30.27 33.86
C PRO A 268 -15.67 -29.64 32.57
N LEU A 269 -16.32 -30.45 31.73
CA LEU A 269 -16.93 -30.06 30.46
C LEU A 269 -18.41 -29.69 30.56
N GLU A 270 -19.04 -29.78 31.74
CA GLU A 270 -20.43 -29.37 31.91
C GLU A 270 -20.63 -27.90 31.48
N GLY A 271 -21.55 -27.67 30.54
CA GLY A 271 -21.78 -26.34 29.96
C GLY A 271 -20.62 -25.79 29.13
N LYS A 272 -19.64 -26.62 28.72
CA LYS A 272 -18.49 -26.24 27.90
C LYS A 272 -18.33 -27.16 26.70
N HIS A 273 -17.80 -26.62 25.62
CA HIS A 273 -17.51 -27.36 24.40
C HIS A 273 -16.15 -26.95 23.84
N VAL A 274 -15.45 -27.93 23.28
CA VAL A 274 -14.21 -27.68 22.53
C VAL A 274 -14.58 -27.14 21.16
N VAL A 275 -13.87 -26.12 20.73
CA VAL A 275 -14.00 -25.49 19.42
C VAL A 275 -12.63 -25.32 18.81
N TRP A 276 -12.56 -25.12 17.50
CA TRP A 276 -11.33 -24.70 16.83
C TRP A 276 -11.46 -23.27 16.35
N VAL A 277 -10.42 -22.47 16.55
CA VAL A 277 -10.41 -21.05 16.21
C VAL A 277 -9.41 -20.82 15.10
N MET A 278 -9.83 -20.25 13.97
CA MET A 278 -8.95 -19.73 12.92
C MET A 278 -9.30 -18.27 12.66
N ASN A 279 -8.37 -17.37 12.99
CA ASN A 279 -8.62 -15.93 13.02
C ASN A 279 -9.88 -15.59 13.85
N ASN A 280 -10.89 -14.98 13.21
CA ASN A 280 -12.16 -14.65 13.81
C ASN A 280 -13.20 -15.77 13.73
N ARG A 281 -12.92 -16.89 13.04
CA ARG A 281 -13.86 -18.01 12.90
C ARG A 281 -13.71 -18.98 14.04
N VAL A 282 -14.81 -19.26 14.72
CA VAL A 282 -14.91 -20.23 15.83
C VAL A 282 -15.77 -21.39 15.35
N TYR A 283 -15.12 -22.51 15.04
CA TYR A 283 -15.72 -23.72 14.52
C TYR A 283 -16.24 -24.61 15.65
N GLN A 284 -17.55 -24.83 15.69
CA GLN A 284 -18.19 -25.83 16.56
C GLN A 284 -18.13 -27.23 15.96
N SER A 285 -18.03 -27.31 14.62
CA SER A 285 -17.77 -28.51 13.84
C SER A 285 -17.02 -28.13 12.57
N GLY A 286 -16.58 -29.10 11.79
CA GLY A 286 -15.91 -28.86 10.51
C GLY A 286 -16.72 -28.06 9.50
N ASN A 287 -18.06 -28.04 9.63
CA ASN A 287 -18.96 -27.37 8.69
C ASN A 287 -19.67 -26.14 9.28
N GLU A 288 -19.55 -25.91 10.58
CA GLU A 288 -20.28 -24.84 11.27
C GLU A 288 -19.31 -23.97 12.07
N TYR A 289 -19.34 -22.67 11.79
CA TYR A 289 -18.60 -21.68 12.57
C TYR A 289 -19.42 -20.42 12.77
N THR A 290 -19.07 -19.70 13.84
CA THR A 290 -19.50 -18.32 14.09
C THR A 290 -18.31 -17.38 13.95
N GLU A 291 -18.54 -16.15 13.48
CA GLU A 291 -17.50 -15.12 13.44
C GLU A 291 -17.52 -14.26 14.70
N LEU A 292 -16.34 -14.06 15.29
CA LEU A 292 -16.12 -13.08 16.35
C LEU A 292 -15.94 -11.68 15.75
N PRO A 293 -16.40 -10.64 16.45
CA PRO A 293 -16.10 -9.27 16.06
C PRO A 293 -14.58 -9.04 16.14
N MET A 294 -14.06 -8.28 15.19
CA MET A 294 -12.66 -7.85 15.14
C MET A 294 -12.60 -6.41 14.63
N GLU A 295 -11.56 -5.69 15.04
CA GLU A 295 -11.29 -4.35 14.52
C GLU A 295 -10.81 -4.40 13.06
N PRO A 296 -11.02 -3.35 12.25
CA PRO A 296 -10.64 -3.36 10.83
C PRO A 296 -9.14 -3.58 10.56
N TRP A 297 -8.28 -3.29 11.53
CA TRP A 297 -6.83 -3.49 11.45
C TRP A 297 -6.37 -4.85 11.99
N GLU A 298 -7.27 -5.71 12.44
CA GLU A 298 -6.95 -7.04 12.97
C GLU A 298 -6.99 -8.11 11.88
N ALA A 299 -6.15 -9.13 12.06
CA ALA A 299 -6.25 -10.40 11.34
C ALA A 299 -7.02 -11.44 12.17
N SER A 300 -6.98 -11.31 13.49
CA SER A 300 -7.59 -12.21 14.47
C SER A 300 -7.91 -11.39 15.73
N PRO A 301 -9.08 -11.55 16.37
CA PRO A 301 -9.41 -10.88 17.63
C PRO A 301 -8.45 -11.21 18.79
N TYR A 302 -7.80 -12.37 18.72
CA TYR A 302 -6.82 -12.82 19.71
C TYR A 302 -5.37 -12.71 19.21
N GLY A 303 -5.18 -12.20 18.00
CA GLY A 303 -3.88 -11.92 17.40
C GLY A 303 -3.46 -10.48 17.67
N ASN A 304 -2.16 -10.25 17.88
CA ASN A 304 -1.65 -8.90 18.07
C ASN A 304 -1.43 -8.21 16.70
N VAL A 305 -1.60 -6.89 16.67
CA VAL A 305 -1.28 -6.03 15.51
C VAL A 305 -0.16 -5.08 15.90
N HIS A 306 0.93 -5.13 15.13
CA HIS A 306 2.12 -4.32 15.36
C HIS A 306 2.40 -3.42 14.16
N THR A 307 2.29 -2.12 14.35
CA THR A 307 2.78 -1.14 13.38
C THR A 307 4.31 -1.16 13.35
N TYR A 308 4.89 -1.03 12.15
CA TYR A 308 6.32 -0.93 11.98
C TYR A 308 6.77 0.52 12.18
N ASN A 309 7.65 0.72 13.17
CA ASN A 309 8.14 2.04 13.58
C ASN A 309 9.68 2.13 13.66
N HIS A 310 10.37 1.06 13.27
CA HIS A 310 11.83 0.96 13.23
C HIS A 310 12.27 0.44 11.87
N ASP A 311 13.58 0.50 11.61
CA ASP A 311 14.17 0.20 10.32
C ASP A 311 13.67 1.17 9.25
N ILE A 312 13.71 2.47 9.60
CA ILE A 312 13.30 3.57 8.73
C ILE A 312 14.36 3.79 7.65
N PHE A 313 13.92 3.79 6.40
CA PHE A 313 14.74 4.05 5.23
C PHE A 313 14.87 5.56 4.94
N PRO A 314 16.00 6.00 4.35
CA PRO A 314 16.17 7.39 3.94
C PRO A 314 15.19 7.77 2.82
N ALA A 315 14.94 9.07 2.64
CA ALA A 315 14.02 9.59 1.63
C ALA A 315 14.30 9.10 0.19
N LYS A 316 15.57 8.85 -0.16
CA LYS A 316 15.97 8.31 -1.48
C LYS A 316 15.62 6.82 -1.69
N SER A 317 15.06 6.17 -0.67
CA SER A 317 14.58 4.79 -0.73
C SER A 317 13.09 4.68 -0.39
N ALA A 318 12.42 5.78 -0.05
CA ALA A 318 11.00 5.77 0.29
C ALA A 318 10.11 5.50 -0.93
N LEU A 319 8.92 4.95 -0.70
CA LEU A 319 7.86 4.89 -1.71
C LEU A 319 7.52 6.30 -2.19
N GLY A 320 7.26 6.44 -3.49
CA GLY A 320 6.94 7.71 -4.12
C GLY A 320 8.17 8.43 -4.66
N LYS A 321 9.41 8.02 -4.33
CA LYS A 321 10.61 8.68 -4.86
C LYS A 321 10.66 8.73 -6.39
N ASN A 322 10.04 7.76 -7.07
CA ASN A 322 9.96 7.73 -8.55
C ASN A 322 8.63 8.31 -9.08
N GLY A 323 7.82 8.90 -8.20
CA GLY A 323 6.52 9.50 -8.53
C GLY A 323 5.33 8.63 -8.15
N CYS A 324 4.14 9.04 -8.60
CA CYS A 324 2.86 8.47 -8.19
C CYS A 324 2.73 6.96 -8.44
N THR A 325 3.39 6.41 -9.46
CA THR A 325 3.26 5.01 -9.87
C THR A 325 3.97 4.01 -8.95
N ASP A 326 4.79 4.48 -8.01
CA ASP A 326 5.30 3.62 -6.93
C ASP A 326 4.16 3.05 -6.07
N CYS A 327 3.00 3.74 -6.04
CA CYS A 327 1.79 3.28 -5.33
C CYS A 327 0.57 3.12 -6.25
N HIS A 328 0.42 3.99 -7.25
CA HIS A 328 -0.73 4.01 -8.16
C HIS A 328 -0.48 3.26 -9.47
N SER A 329 -0.04 2.01 -9.38
CA SER A 329 0.15 1.10 -10.51
C SER A 329 -0.50 -0.26 -10.23
N TYR A 330 -0.92 -0.97 -11.27
CA TYR A 330 -1.40 -2.36 -11.13
C TYR A 330 -0.29 -3.32 -10.69
N ASN A 331 0.97 -2.95 -10.94
CA ASN A 331 2.15 -3.72 -10.52
C ASN A 331 2.72 -3.22 -9.17
N ALA A 332 2.09 -2.22 -8.55
CA ALA A 332 2.52 -1.70 -7.25
C ALA A 332 1.77 -2.39 -6.12
N ASP A 333 2.51 -2.80 -5.09
CA ASP A 333 1.98 -3.55 -3.97
C ASP A 333 1.08 -2.71 -3.04
N PHE A 334 1.20 -1.38 -3.07
CA PHE A 334 0.47 -0.48 -2.16
C PHE A 334 -1.04 -0.71 -2.13
N PHE A 335 -1.69 -0.93 -3.27
CA PHE A 335 -3.12 -1.23 -3.34
C PHE A 335 -3.41 -2.66 -3.85
N MET A 336 -2.50 -3.25 -4.61
CA MET A 336 -2.75 -4.50 -5.33
C MET A 336 -2.06 -5.71 -4.69
N ALA A 337 -1.25 -5.54 -3.65
CA ALA A 337 -0.61 -6.67 -2.99
C ALA A 337 -1.65 -7.71 -2.53
N PRO A 338 -1.38 -9.01 -2.73
CA PRO A 338 -2.16 -10.08 -2.13
C PRO A 338 -1.86 -10.11 -0.63
N VAL A 339 -2.84 -9.75 0.16
CA VAL A 339 -2.81 -9.72 1.63
C VAL A 339 -3.56 -10.94 2.15
N VAL A 340 -3.04 -11.64 3.16
CA VAL A 340 -3.72 -12.82 3.70
C VAL A 340 -5.01 -12.42 4.41
N LYS A 341 -6.08 -13.12 4.06
CA LYS A 341 -7.39 -13.02 4.68
C LYS A 341 -7.61 -14.18 5.66
N TYR A 342 -7.30 -15.40 5.22
CA TYR A 342 -7.30 -16.60 6.07
C TYR A 342 -6.07 -17.44 5.75
N PRO A 343 -5.40 -18.02 6.76
CA PRO A 343 -4.22 -18.86 6.57
C PRO A 343 -4.44 -19.99 5.57
N PHE A 344 -5.58 -20.68 5.66
CA PHE A 344 -5.93 -21.81 4.82
C PHE A 344 -7.42 -21.82 4.46
N ASP A 345 -7.74 -22.31 3.26
CA ASP A 345 -9.06 -22.79 2.86
C ASP A 345 -9.17 -24.31 3.09
N GLY A 346 -10.28 -24.94 2.69
CA GLY A 346 -10.48 -26.37 2.90
C GLY A 346 -9.47 -27.30 2.19
N ASN A 347 -8.62 -26.79 1.31
CA ASN A 347 -7.56 -27.55 0.62
C ASN A 347 -6.14 -27.15 1.09
N GLY A 348 -6.01 -26.48 2.23
CA GLY A 348 -4.71 -26.04 2.75
C GLY A 348 -4.13 -24.84 1.99
N VAL A 349 -4.90 -24.15 1.14
CA VAL A 349 -4.41 -23.03 0.32
C VAL A 349 -4.69 -21.69 1.00
N THR A 350 -3.69 -20.80 1.04
CA THR A 350 -3.87 -19.46 1.60
C THR A 350 -4.89 -18.63 0.85
N VAL A 351 -5.86 -18.10 1.59
CA VAL A 351 -6.88 -17.19 1.05
C VAL A 351 -6.38 -15.76 1.15
N THR A 352 -6.24 -15.09 0.01
CA THR A 352 -5.78 -13.71 -0.07
C THR A 352 -6.87 -12.75 -0.56
N ALA A 353 -6.67 -11.45 -0.30
CA ALA A 353 -7.48 -10.36 -0.82
C ALA A 353 -6.54 -9.20 -1.22
N PRO A 354 -6.95 -8.32 -2.15
CA PRO A 354 -6.10 -7.18 -2.52
C PRO A 354 -6.00 -6.17 -1.35
N GLN A 355 -4.82 -5.57 -1.19
CA GLN A 355 -4.50 -4.63 -0.12
C GLN A 355 -5.52 -3.49 0.02
N TYR A 356 -6.07 -2.94 -1.06
CA TYR A 356 -7.11 -1.90 -0.98
C TYR A 356 -8.35 -2.34 -0.17
N ALA A 357 -8.70 -3.62 -0.19
CA ALA A 357 -9.87 -4.13 0.53
C ALA A 357 -9.63 -4.09 2.05
N SER A 358 -8.43 -4.47 2.50
CA SER A 358 -8.05 -4.37 3.92
C SER A 358 -7.95 -2.92 4.43
N LEU A 359 -7.72 -1.95 3.52
CA LEU A 359 -7.72 -0.53 3.84
C LEU A 359 -9.14 0.08 3.88
N GLY A 360 -10.18 -0.69 3.58
CA GLY A 360 -11.56 -0.20 3.46
C GLY A 360 -11.75 0.73 2.26
N ILE A 361 -10.91 0.61 1.23
CA ILE A 361 -10.98 1.39 -0.01
C ILE A 361 -11.73 0.55 -1.05
N SER A 362 -12.70 1.15 -1.75
CA SER A 362 -13.43 0.42 -2.80
C SER A 362 -12.51 0.10 -3.99
N ALA A 363 -12.77 -1.01 -4.68
CA ALA A 363 -12.05 -1.37 -5.90
C ALA A 363 -12.13 -0.27 -6.96
N VAL A 364 -13.28 0.41 -7.08
CA VAL A 364 -13.48 1.53 -8.02
C VAL A 364 -12.55 2.68 -7.67
N GLN A 365 -12.49 3.09 -6.40
CA GLN A 365 -11.62 4.19 -5.95
C GLN A 365 -10.14 3.86 -6.18
N ALA A 366 -9.69 2.65 -5.81
CA ALA A 366 -8.28 2.26 -6.00
C ALA A 366 -7.91 2.19 -7.49
N LYS A 367 -8.72 1.49 -8.30
CA LYS A 367 -8.41 1.25 -9.72
C LYS A 367 -8.50 2.52 -10.56
N THR A 368 -9.46 3.40 -10.31
CA THR A 368 -9.55 4.68 -11.05
C THR A 368 -8.38 5.61 -10.71
N GLY A 369 -7.91 5.62 -9.45
CA GLY A 369 -6.67 6.30 -9.07
C GLY A 369 -5.46 5.75 -9.83
N ILE A 370 -5.34 4.42 -9.92
CA ILE A 370 -4.31 3.77 -10.74
C ILE A 370 -4.44 4.14 -12.22
N ILE A 371 -5.65 4.12 -12.78
CA ILE A 371 -5.87 4.46 -14.19
C ILE A 371 -5.44 5.91 -14.48
N ARG A 372 -5.86 6.83 -13.60
CA ARG A 372 -5.55 8.26 -13.69
C ARG A 372 -4.04 8.49 -13.72
N GLU A 373 -3.33 7.95 -12.73
CA GLU A 373 -1.89 8.15 -12.61
C GLU A 373 -1.13 7.34 -13.66
N SER A 374 -1.40 6.04 -13.84
CA SER A 374 -0.61 5.19 -14.74
C SER A 374 -0.84 5.45 -16.22
N TYR A 375 -2.01 5.97 -16.63
CA TYR A 375 -2.37 6.07 -18.04
C TYR A 375 -2.88 7.45 -18.45
N LEU A 376 -3.88 8.02 -17.76
CA LEU A 376 -4.48 9.28 -18.20
C LEU A 376 -3.47 10.43 -18.20
N LYS A 377 -2.73 10.63 -17.10
CA LYS A 377 -1.73 11.70 -17.02
C LYS A 377 -0.59 11.55 -18.04
N PRO A 378 0.03 10.37 -18.25
CA PRO A 378 0.99 10.18 -19.33
C PRO A 378 0.42 10.55 -20.71
N VAL A 379 -0.80 10.11 -21.04
CA VAL A 379 -1.47 10.48 -22.30
C VAL A 379 -1.68 11.99 -22.38
N LEU A 380 -2.14 12.61 -21.29
CA LEU A 380 -2.34 14.05 -21.22
C LEU A 380 -1.05 14.83 -21.50
N TYR A 381 0.07 14.43 -20.90
CA TYR A 381 1.37 15.08 -21.11
C TYR A 381 1.92 14.86 -22.51
N ILE A 382 1.73 13.69 -23.11
CA ILE A 382 2.06 13.43 -24.52
C ILE A 382 1.22 14.34 -25.43
N LEU A 383 -0.08 14.45 -25.21
CA LEU A 383 -0.95 15.34 -25.98
C LEU A 383 -0.57 16.81 -25.79
N LEU A 384 -0.15 17.21 -24.60
CA LEU A 384 0.35 18.56 -24.33
C LEU A 384 1.59 18.86 -25.16
N LEU A 385 2.56 17.95 -25.16
CA LEU A 385 3.76 18.07 -25.99
C LEU A 385 3.40 18.15 -27.48
N LEU A 386 2.50 17.28 -27.97
CA LEU A 386 2.05 17.29 -29.35
C LEU A 386 1.37 18.63 -29.71
N SER A 387 0.51 19.16 -28.83
CA SER A 387 -0.13 20.46 -29.03
C SER A 387 0.88 21.60 -29.16
N LEU A 388 1.91 21.63 -28.31
CA LEU A 388 3.00 22.61 -28.38
C LEU A 388 3.78 22.50 -29.70
N VAL A 389 4.05 21.27 -30.16
CA VAL A 389 4.70 21.01 -31.45
C VAL A 389 3.84 21.51 -32.62
N PHE A 390 2.52 21.26 -32.59
CA PHE A 390 1.60 21.78 -33.60
C PHE A 390 1.59 23.32 -33.63
N ILE A 391 1.57 23.97 -32.47
CA ILE A 391 1.64 25.44 -32.36
C ILE A 391 2.96 25.95 -32.93
N LEU A 392 4.09 25.31 -32.60
CA LEU A 392 5.40 25.70 -33.14
C LEU A 392 5.45 25.58 -34.67
N ILE A 393 4.98 24.44 -35.22
CA ILE A 393 4.90 24.22 -36.66
C ILE A 393 4.01 25.28 -37.32
N ALA A 394 2.88 25.62 -36.70
CA ALA A 394 1.98 26.65 -37.19
C ALA A 394 2.64 28.04 -37.25
N VAL A 395 3.37 28.42 -36.20
CA VAL A 395 4.10 29.68 -36.15
C VAL A 395 5.18 29.73 -37.23
N ILE A 396 5.99 28.67 -37.36
CA ILE A 396 7.03 28.57 -38.39
C ILE A 396 6.40 28.68 -39.79
N ARG A 397 5.30 27.96 -40.02
CA ARG A 397 4.59 28.01 -41.30
C ARG A 397 4.10 29.41 -41.63
N HIS A 398 3.56 30.15 -40.65
CA HIS A 398 3.10 31.53 -40.85
C HIS A 398 4.23 32.49 -41.28
N PHE A 399 5.45 32.28 -40.80
CA PHE A 399 6.60 33.07 -41.25
C PHE A 399 7.15 32.64 -42.62
N LEU A 400 6.97 31.36 -42.99
CA LEU A 400 7.45 30.82 -44.27
C LEU A 400 6.41 30.89 -45.39
N THR A 401 5.16 31.26 -45.11
CA THR A 401 4.08 31.30 -46.11
C THR A 401 4.36 32.22 -47.28
N ASP A 402 5.11 33.30 -47.07
CA ASP A 402 5.48 34.24 -48.15
C ASP A 402 6.74 33.81 -48.91
N LEU A 403 7.51 32.84 -48.38
CA LEU A 403 8.77 32.39 -48.97
C LEU A 403 8.66 31.07 -49.74
N LEU A 404 7.73 30.19 -49.36
CA LEU A 404 7.64 28.84 -49.89
C LEU A 404 6.22 28.49 -50.36
N PRO A 405 6.07 27.71 -51.44
CA PRO A 405 4.76 27.25 -51.89
C PRO A 405 4.13 26.26 -50.89
N SER A 406 2.79 26.23 -50.84
CA SER A 406 2.01 25.43 -49.89
C SER A 406 2.33 23.93 -49.88
N SER A 407 2.76 23.36 -51.02
CA SER A 407 3.17 21.95 -51.10
C SER A 407 4.44 21.66 -50.30
N TRP A 408 5.42 22.55 -50.35
CA TRP A 408 6.66 22.45 -49.58
C TRP A 408 6.42 22.68 -48.10
N LEU A 409 5.55 23.64 -47.75
CA LEU A 409 5.16 23.87 -46.36
C LEU A 409 4.46 22.66 -45.75
N ASN A 410 3.56 22.01 -46.49
CA ASN A 410 2.89 20.79 -46.05
C ASN A 410 3.89 19.62 -45.88
N ALA A 411 4.82 19.44 -46.81
CA ALA A 411 5.88 18.42 -46.70
C ALA A 411 6.77 18.65 -45.47
N LEU A 412 7.19 19.90 -45.22
CA LEU A 412 7.98 20.28 -44.04
C LEU A 412 7.21 20.04 -42.74
N CYS A 413 5.90 20.33 -42.70
CA CYS A 413 5.06 20.04 -41.54
C CYS A 413 5.01 18.53 -41.23
N LEU A 414 4.76 17.69 -42.26
CA LEU A 414 4.70 16.24 -42.10
C LEU A 414 6.05 15.65 -41.70
N LEU A 415 7.15 16.10 -42.30
CA LEU A 415 8.50 15.67 -41.95
C LEU A 415 8.87 16.07 -40.51
N SER A 416 8.49 17.27 -40.08
CA SER A 416 8.73 17.73 -38.70
C SER A 416 7.96 16.89 -37.69
N LEU A 417 6.69 16.60 -37.95
CA LEU A 417 5.87 15.71 -37.12
C LEU A 417 6.46 14.30 -37.08
N ALA A 418 6.84 13.74 -38.23
CA ALA A 418 7.47 12.42 -38.29
C ALA A 418 8.79 12.38 -37.53
N GLY A 419 9.61 13.45 -37.63
CA GLY A 419 10.86 13.59 -36.89
C GLY A 419 10.65 13.65 -35.37
N VAL A 420 9.66 14.39 -34.89
CA VAL A 420 9.32 14.44 -33.45
C VAL A 420 8.83 13.08 -32.96
N VAL A 421 7.94 12.42 -33.71
CA VAL A 421 7.45 11.08 -33.35
C VAL A 421 8.59 10.06 -33.30
N PHE A 422 9.48 10.08 -34.30
CA PHE A 422 10.67 9.21 -34.33
C PHE A 422 11.60 9.48 -33.14
N MET A 423 11.85 10.76 -32.84
CA MET A 423 12.67 11.17 -31.70
C MET A 423 12.07 10.70 -30.37
N LEU A 424 10.76 10.87 -30.16
CA LEU A 424 10.08 10.38 -28.96
C LEU A 424 10.07 8.85 -28.87
N ALA A 425 9.86 8.14 -29.99
CA ALA A 425 9.93 6.68 -30.03
C ALA A 425 11.32 6.14 -29.68
N TRP A 426 12.37 6.92 -29.92
CA TRP A 426 13.74 6.59 -29.54
C TRP A 426 14.07 6.96 -28.09
N ILE A 427 13.60 8.10 -27.60
CA ILE A 427 13.91 8.62 -26.26
C ILE A 427 13.10 7.94 -25.16
N LEU A 428 11.79 7.75 -25.37
CA LEU A 428 10.88 7.28 -24.31
C LEU A 428 11.24 5.88 -23.75
N PRO A 429 11.72 4.90 -24.54
CA PRO A 429 12.12 3.59 -24.01
C PRO A 429 13.43 3.59 -23.23
N ASP A 430 14.31 4.59 -23.43
CA ASP A 430 15.60 4.69 -22.75
C ASP A 430 15.45 5.59 -21.52
N GLU A 431 15.48 5.00 -20.32
CA GLU A 431 15.30 5.74 -19.06
C GLU A 431 16.37 6.81 -18.83
N GLN A 432 17.62 6.55 -19.25
CA GLN A 432 18.71 7.51 -19.08
C GLN A 432 18.54 8.69 -20.04
N LEU A 433 18.22 8.40 -21.31
CA LEU A 433 18.02 9.44 -22.31
C LEU A 433 16.76 10.26 -22.02
N SER A 434 15.67 9.60 -21.63
CA SER A 434 14.41 10.22 -21.20
C SER A 434 14.61 11.15 -20.02
N SER A 435 15.30 10.70 -18.95
CA SER A 435 15.57 11.55 -17.78
C SER A 435 16.53 12.71 -18.07
N TYR A 436 17.39 12.58 -19.09
CA TYR A 436 18.30 13.65 -19.52
C TYR A 436 17.61 14.68 -20.42
N MET A 437 16.74 14.26 -21.35
CA MET A 437 16.18 15.12 -22.40
C MET A 437 14.76 15.64 -22.11
N LEU A 438 13.98 14.95 -21.27
CA LEU A 438 12.59 15.29 -20.98
C LEU A 438 12.41 15.71 -19.51
N PRO A 439 11.43 16.58 -19.19
CA PRO A 439 11.09 16.89 -17.81
C PRO A 439 10.73 15.62 -17.04
N ALA A 440 11.27 15.49 -15.83
CA ALA A 440 10.91 14.39 -14.94
C ALA A 440 9.40 14.38 -14.68
N ARG A 441 8.80 13.20 -14.68
CA ARG A 441 7.36 13.03 -14.44
C ARG A 441 6.91 13.68 -13.12
N SER A 442 7.70 13.53 -12.05
CA SER A 442 7.42 14.16 -10.75
C SER A 442 7.32 15.68 -10.82
N TRP A 443 8.05 16.33 -11.72
CA TRP A 443 7.94 17.76 -11.97
C TRP A 443 6.62 18.11 -12.67
N LEU A 444 6.21 17.32 -13.68
CA LEU A 444 4.92 17.51 -14.35
C LEU A 444 3.76 17.33 -13.36
N ASP A 445 3.82 16.28 -12.53
CA ASP A 445 2.80 15.99 -11.53
C ASP A 445 2.74 17.07 -10.43
N ALA A 446 3.89 17.61 -9.99
CA ALA A 446 3.95 18.73 -9.05
C ALA A 446 3.34 20.02 -9.61
N ASN A 447 3.42 20.21 -10.93
CA ASN A 447 2.91 21.40 -11.63
C ASN A 447 1.58 21.14 -12.34
N HIS A 448 0.90 20.03 -12.02
CA HIS A 448 -0.28 19.57 -12.75
C HIS A 448 -1.41 20.62 -12.79
N PHE A 449 -1.59 21.40 -11.71
CA PHE A 449 -2.51 22.54 -11.70
C PHE A 449 -2.21 23.56 -12.79
N GLY A 450 -0.94 23.97 -12.93
CA GLY A 450 -0.50 24.89 -13.98
C GLY A 450 -0.69 24.30 -15.38
N MET A 451 -0.40 23.00 -15.55
CA MET A 451 -0.64 22.31 -16.82
C MET A 451 -2.12 22.32 -17.20
N GLY A 452 -3.02 22.04 -16.25
CA GLY A 452 -4.46 22.11 -16.48
C GLY A 452 -4.93 23.51 -16.91
N VAL A 453 -4.43 24.56 -16.25
CA VAL A 453 -4.75 25.96 -16.62
C VAL A 453 -4.27 26.28 -18.03
N LEU A 454 -3.03 25.88 -18.39
CA LEU A 454 -2.49 26.10 -19.74
C LEU A 454 -3.34 25.42 -20.81
N ILE A 455 -3.78 24.19 -20.56
CA ILE A 455 -4.63 23.43 -21.48
C ILE A 455 -5.97 24.13 -21.66
N LEU A 456 -6.63 24.54 -20.56
CA LEU A 456 -7.93 25.22 -20.61
C LEU A 456 -7.85 26.54 -21.40
N LEU A 457 -6.81 27.35 -21.15
CA LEU A 457 -6.59 28.60 -21.89
C LEU A 457 -6.29 28.34 -23.37
N GLY A 458 -5.47 27.33 -23.68
CA GLY A 458 -5.17 26.93 -25.05
C GLY A 458 -6.40 26.42 -25.81
N THR A 459 -7.23 25.60 -25.16
CA THR A 459 -8.49 25.12 -25.72
C THR A 459 -9.48 26.26 -25.95
N LEU A 460 -9.63 27.17 -24.99
CA LEU A 460 -10.47 28.36 -25.14
C LEU A 460 -10.00 29.25 -26.30
N ALA A 461 -8.69 29.50 -26.40
CA ALA A 461 -8.11 30.27 -27.51
C ALA A 461 -8.40 29.59 -28.86
N THR A 462 -8.22 28.27 -28.95
CA THR A 462 -8.50 27.49 -30.17
C THR A 462 -9.98 27.62 -30.56
N LEU A 463 -10.89 27.52 -29.60
CA LEU A 463 -12.33 27.70 -29.82
C LEU A 463 -12.68 29.12 -30.30
N LEU A 464 -12.11 30.16 -29.69
CA LEU A 464 -12.35 31.55 -30.10
C LEU A 464 -11.83 31.83 -31.51
N VAL A 465 -10.64 31.33 -31.85
CA VAL A 465 -10.06 31.46 -33.20
C VAL A 465 -10.93 30.74 -34.23
N SER A 466 -11.44 29.55 -33.90
CA SER A 466 -12.27 28.77 -34.81
C SER A 466 -13.66 29.38 -35.06
N ILE A 467 -14.21 30.10 -34.07
CA ILE A 467 -15.44 30.88 -34.23
C ILE A 467 -15.18 32.08 -35.14
N ARG A 468 -14.07 32.81 -34.93
CA ARG A 468 -13.72 34.01 -35.73
C ARG A 468 -13.42 33.70 -37.20
N HIS A 469 -12.80 32.56 -37.50
CA HIS A 469 -12.46 32.18 -38.89
C HIS A 469 -13.64 31.63 -39.70
N SER A 470 -14.81 31.38 -39.11
CA SER A 470 -15.99 30.89 -39.84
C SER A 470 -17.24 31.74 -39.55
N PRO A 471 -17.30 33.03 -39.95
CA PRO A 471 -18.41 33.92 -39.60
C PRO A 471 -19.74 33.63 -40.31
N GLY A 472 -19.80 32.65 -41.23
CA GLY A 472 -20.90 32.49 -42.18
C GLY A 472 -21.48 31.08 -42.37
N GLU A 473 -21.00 30.04 -41.67
CA GLU A 473 -21.64 28.71 -41.71
C GLU A 473 -22.90 28.68 -40.81
N GLY A 474 -23.87 29.50 -41.17
CA GLY A 474 -25.20 29.49 -40.56
C GLY A 474 -26.04 28.34 -41.12
N ARG A 475 -26.65 27.58 -40.20
CA ARG A 475 -27.84 26.72 -40.40
C ARG A 475 -27.61 25.30 -40.95
N SER A 476 -26.88 24.47 -40.20
CA SER A 476 -27.20 23.03 -40.14
C SER A 476 -26.64 22.42 -38.86
N ILE A 477 -27.50 21.84 -38.03
CA ILE A 477 -27.14 21.07 -36.82
C ILE A 477 -26.35 19.79 -37.20
N MET A 478 -26.25 19.45 -38.49
CA MET A 478 -25.53 18.28 -39.02
C MET A 478 -24.20 18.61 -39.73
N GLY A 479 -23.69 19.84 -39.62
CA GLY A 479 -22.32 20.16 -40.08
C GLY A 479 -21.26 19.65 -39.10
N LYS A 480 -20.34 18.79 -39.56
CA LYS A 480 -19.18 18.28 -38.78
C LYS A 480 -18.37 19.34 -37.98
N PRO A 481 -18.18 20.60 -38.43
CA PRO A 481 -17.45 21.60 -37.64
C PRO A 481 -18.28 22.25 -36.51
N TYR A 482 -19.61 22.31 -36.63
CA TYR A 482 -20.48 22.86 -35.58
C TYR A 482 -20.57 21.92 -34.37
N THR A 483 -20.60 20.61 -34.63
CA THR A 483 -20.64 19.59 -33.57
C THR A 483 -19.37 19.56 -32.72
N LEU A 484 -18.19 19.76 -33.32
CA LEU A 484 -16.91 19.81 -32.58
C LEU A 484 -16.77 21.09 -31.72
N LYS A 485 -17.22 22.25 -32.23
CA LYS A 485 -17.23 23.51 -31.46
C LYS A 485 -18.15 23.43 -30.24
N LEU A 486 -19.36 22.88 -30.42
CA LEU A 486 -20.29 22.65 -29.31
C LEU A 486 -19.72 21.65 -28.30
N PHE A 487 -19.10 20.56 -28.77
CA PHE A 487 -18.44 19.58 -27.91
C PHE A 487 -17.33 20.19 -27.07
N LEU A 488 -16.46 21.02 -27.67
CA LEU A 488 -15.41 21.73 -26.94
C LEU A 488 -15.96 22.69 -25.88
N LEU A 489 -17.04 23.42 -26.18
CA LEU A 489 -17.70 24.28 -25.20
C LEU A 489 -18.24 23.46 -24.02
N ILE A 490 -18.91 22.34 -24.31
CA ILE A 490 -19.43 21.44 -23.27
C ILE A 490 -18.29 20.91 -22.40
N ILE A 491 -17.20 20.43 -23.00
CA ILE A 491 -16.04 19.94 -22.24
C ILE A 491 -15.46 21.04 -21.38
N LEU A 492 -15.23 22.25 -21.90
CA LEU A 492 -14.69 23.36 -21.11
C LEU A 492 -15.55 23.67 -19.87
N VAL A 493 -16.88 23.63 -20.02
CA VAL A 493 -17.81 23.80 -18.90
C VAL A 493 -17.69 22.64 -17.91
N LEU A 494 -17.70 21.40 -18.39
CA LEU A 494 -17.56 20.22 -17.54
C LEU A 494 -16.23 20.22 -16.78
N THR A 495 -15.11 20.51 -17.44
CA THR A 495 -13.79 20.63 -16.80
C THR A 495 -13.76 21.73 -15.74
N GLY A 496 -14.41 22.86 -16.00
CA GLY A 496 -14.56 23.93 -15.01
C GLY A 496 -15.36 23.48 -13.78
N VAL A 497 -16.45 22.72 -13.98
CA VAL A 497 -17.26 22.15 -12.91
C VAL A 497 -16.49 21.09 -12.12
N SER A 498 -15.87 20.13 -12.79
CA SER A 498 -15.03 19.10 -12.16
C SER A 498 -13.89 19.72 -11.36
N GLY A 499 -13.21 20.73 -11.91
CA GLY A 499 -12.16 21.48 -11.24
C GLY A 499 -12.65 22.22 -10.00
N LEU A 500 -13.82 22.86 -10.05
CA LEU A 500 -14.44 23.50 -8.88
C LEU A 500 -14.79 22.46 -7.80
N LEU A 501 -15.36 21.32 -8.20
CA LEU A 501 -15.75 20.24 -7.30
C LEU A 501 -14.54 19.56 -6.65
N MET A 502 -13.38 19.50 -7.33
CA MET A 502 -12.12 19.05 -6.71
C MET A 502 -11.70 19.95 -5.55
N LEU A 503 -11.83 21.27 -5.72
CA LEU A 503 -11.42 22.27 -4.71
C LEU A 503 -12.35 22.29 -3.49
N VAL A 504 -13.65 22.01 -3.67
CA VAL A 504 -14.66 22.11 -2.61
C VAL A 504 -14.99 20.76 -1.97
N GLY A 505 -15.03 19.68 -2.75
CA GLY A 505 -15.58 18.39 -2.32
C GLY A 505 -14.55 17.31 -2.02
N GLY A 506 -13.29 17.46 -2.45
CA GLY A 506 -12.20 16.53 -2.14
C GLY A 506 -12.41 15.07 -2.58
N ASN A 507 -13.43 14.77 -3.40
CA ASN A 507 -13.77 13.42 -3.82
C ASN A 507 -12.87 12.98 -4.99
N TRP A 508 -12.30 11.78 -4.89
CA TRP A 508 -11.38 11.20 -5.88
C TRP A 508 -11.95 11.19 -7.31
N ILE A 509 -13.28 11.06 -7.46
CA ILE A 509 -13.91 10.95 -8.79
C ILE A 509 -13.71 12.21 -9.62
N PHE A 510 -13.75 13.39 -8.99
CA PHE A 510 -13.63 14.66 -9.70
C PHE A 510 -12.22 14.86 -10.26
N TYR A 511 -11.19 14.34 -9.57
CA TYR A 511 -9.82 14.35 -10.09
C TYR A 511 -9.68 13.51 -11.36
N THR A 512 -10.29 12.31 -11.38
CA THR A 512 -10.24 11.43 -12.55
C THR A 512 -11.05 12.00 -13.72
N LEU A 513 -12.23 12.58 -13.45
CA LEU A 513 -13.04 13.24 -14.47
C LEU A 513 -12.32 14.45 -15.05
N PHE A 514 -11.70 15.29 -14.22
CA PHE A 514 -10.94 16.45 -14.66
C PHE A 514 -9.80 16.06 -15.62
N ASP A 515 -9.00 15.05 -15.27
CA ASP A 515 -7.92 14.56 -16.14
C ASP A 515 -8.44 14.00 -17.47
N LEU A 516 -9.55 13.26 -17.44
CA LEU A 516 -10.19 12.74 -18.63
C LEU A 516 -10.72 13.87 -19.53
N GLU A 517 -11.36 14.87 -18.94
CA GLU A 517 -11.91 16.02 -19.66
C GLU A 517 -10.80 16.90 -20.25
N LEU A 518 -9.66 17.08 -19.55
CA LEU A 518 -8.47 17.73 -20.11
C LEU A 518 -7.93 17.00 -21.34
N ILE A 519 -7.88 15.66 -21.32
CA ILE A 519 -7.47 14.84 -22.47
C ILE A 519 -8.42 15.10 -23.66
N LEU A 520 -9.73 15.09 -23.42
CA LEU A 520 -10.71 15.34 -24.47
C LEU A 520 -10.61 16.76 -25.02
N ALA A 521 -10.39 17.76 -24.15
CA ALA A 521 -10.21 19.16 -24.52
C ALA A 521 -9.01 19.35 -25.44
N ILE A 522 -7.85 18.80 -25.06
CA ILE A 522 -6.62 18.98 -25.83
C ILE A 522 -6.64 18.17 -27.13
N ALA A 523 -7.14 16.94 -27.11
CA ALA A 523 -7.27 16.13 -28.33
C ALA A 523 -8.17 16.81 -29.36
N SER A 524 -9.31 17.33 -28.91
CA SER A 524 -10.24 18.08 -29.77
C SER A 524 -9.63 19.39 -30.29
N SER A 525 -8.82 20.07 -29.46
CA SER A 525 -8.07 21.27 -29.87
C SER A 525 -7.05 20.95 -30.97
N ILE A 526 -6.29 19.85 -30.82
CA ILE A 526 -5.34 19.38 -31.83
C ILE A 526 -6.06 19.05 -33.15
N MET A 527 -7.19 18.34 -33.09
CA MET A 527 -7.98 18.02 -34.28
C MET A 527 -8.46 19.29 -35.01
N MET A 528 -8.93 20.28 -34.24
CA MET A 528 -9.41 21.55 -34.79
C MET A 528 -8.27 22.36 -35.42
N LEU A 529 -7.11 22.43 -34.76
CA LEU A 529 -5.90 23.06 -35.31
C LEU A 529 -5.46 22.36 -36.60
N ALA A 530 -5.37 21.03 -36.61
CA ALA A 530 -4.97 20.26 -37.79
C ALA A 530 -5.86 20.54 -39.01
N HIS A 531 -7.19 20.67 -38.81
CA HIS A 531 -8.11 21.02 -39.88
C HIS A 531 -7.78 22.39 -40.51
N PHE A 532 -7.51 23.42 -39.70
CA PHE A 532 -7.12 24.75 -40.20
C PHE A 532 -5.81 24.73 -41.00
N TYR A 533 -4.85 23.90 -40.60
CA TYR A 533 -3.53 23.88 -41.25
C TYR A 533 -3.50 23.03 -42.52
N PHE A 534 -4.11 21.84 -42.55
CA PHE A 534 -4.04 20.95 -43.72
C PHE A 534 -5.08 21.28 -44.80
N HIS A 535 -6.13 22.02 -44.46
CA HIS A 535 -7.14 22.51 -45.40
C HIS A 535 -7.34 24.02 -45.23
N PRO A 536 -6.40 24.86 -45.71
CA PRO A 536 -6.70 26.28 -45.85
C PRO A 536 -7.86 26.37 -46.85
N GLY A 537 -9.03 26.81 -46.38
CA GLY A 537 -10.10 27.20 -47.29
C GLY A 537 -9.50 28.14 -48.32
N LYS A 538 -9.83 27.95 -49.61
CA LYS A 538 -9.43 28.87 -50.68
C LYS A 538 -9.78 30.28 -50.20
N THR A 539 -8.78 31.06 -49.83
CA THR A 539 -8.94 32.50 -49.67
C THR A 539 -9.28 33.02 -51.06
N GLU A 540 -10.55 33.32 -51.29
CA GLU A 540 -11.00 34.18 -52.38
C GLU A 540 -10.37 35.56 -52.16
N LEU A 541 -9.13 35.70 -52.60
CA LEU A 541 -8.44 36.95 -52.87
C LEU A 541 -7.80 36.80 -54.25
N SER A 542 -8.62 36.44 -55.22
CA SER A 542 -8.36 36.68 -56.64
C SER A 542 -9.67 37.12 -57.26
N GLU A 543 -9.62 38.26 -57.96
CA GLU A 543 -10.70 38.90 -58.72
C GLU A 543 -11.51 39.98 -57.97
N MET A 544 -10.92 41.17 -57.88
CA MET A 544 -11.60 42.39 -58.33
C MET A 544 -10.63 43.22 -59.18
N PRO A 545 -10.98 43.62 -60.42
CA PRO A 545 -10.43 44.83 -61.03
C PRO A 545 -10.96 46.09 -60.34
#